data_AF-A0A9D4VGI8-F1
#
_entry.id   AF-A0A9D4VGI8-F1
#
_cell.length_a   1.000
_cell.length_b   1.000
_cell.length_c   1.000
_cell.angle_alpha   90.00
_cell.angle_beta   90.00
_cell.angle_gamma   90.00
#
_symmetry.space_group_name_H-M   'P 1'
#
loop_
_entity.id
_entity.type
_entity.pdbx_description
1 polymer ?
#
loop_
_entity_poly.entity_id
_entity_poly.type
_entity_poly.pdbx_seq_one_letter_code
_entity_poly.pdbx_strand_id
1 'polypeptide(L)'
;MADSTVAEIPTKKSRGSRKALKEKNPSASDANIIAGESKGKPASKKQQQPKQQSFEQDLLEMQEKLQQLRLEKEKTDELLKAKDEILKQKDEELENRGKEHEKLQIELKKLQKLKEFKPTMSLPMVKDKEQEKKDKKKKKNGCSETKRPTHAYTLWVKDQWHEVKKANPEAEFKHISNILGAKWKNTVSAEEKKPYEEKYLAEKEAYLQVITKEKRETEAMKLLEEEQKHKTAMELLEQYMQFKQETEKENKKKNKKKEKDSLKPKHPMSAYFLFTNDRRAAILAENKGVLEVAKITGEEWKNMTEEQKRPYEEIAKKNKEKYAQEMEAYKQKKAEEAANMMKDEEEHMKLQKHEALQMLKKKEKTKNMIKETKLNRQKKKQNKESDPNRPKRPASSYFLFCKEARKSVLEERPEVGEGMLRALVSLKWKDMNEEDKQLWSGKASEAMDAYKKEMEEYNKSLVAKLVEKNTDE
;
A
#
# COMPACT_ATOMS: atom_id res chain seq x y z
N MET A 1 59.58 -13.83 18.13
CA MET A 1 60.41 -14.06 19.33
C MET A 1 59.58 -13.68 20.54
N ALA A 2 59.50 -14.61 21.50
CA ALA A 2 58.91 -14.52 22.84
C ALA A 2 57.39 -14.74 23.00
N ASP A 3 57.10 -16.02 23.30
CA ASP A 3 56.00 -16.60 24.07
C ASP A 3 55.73 -15.97 25.45
N SER A 4 54.48 -16.10 25.93
CA SER A 4 54.12 -16.74 27.22
C SER A 4 52.58 -16.73 27.40
N THR A 5 51.88 -17.89 27.33
CA THR A 5 51.34 -18.74 28.43
C THR A 5 50.28 -18.04 29.33
N VAL A 6 49.14 -18.59 29.80
CA VAL A 6 48.47 -19.91 29.87
C VAL A 6 47.03 -19.67 30.37
N ALA A 7 46.03 -20.51 30.00
CA ALA A 7 44.95 -21.07 30.88
C ALA A 7 43.76 -21.69 30.11
N GLU A 8 43.87 -23.01 29.85
CA GLU A 8 42.95 -24.13 30.12
C GLU A 8 41.39 -24.10 30.05
N ILE A 9 40.89 -25.15 29.37
CA ILE A 9 39.74 -26.06 29.65
C ILE A 9 38.46 -25.99 28.76
N PRO A 10 37.89 -27.17 28.39
CA PRO A 10 37.33 -27.41 27.05
C PRO A 10 35.83 -27.76 26.98
N THR A 11 35.39 -27.84 25.74
CA THR A 11 34.10 -28.29 25.20
C THR A 11 33.53 -29.58 25.81
N LYS A 12 32.25 -29.58 26.20
CA LYS A 12 31.44 -30.80 26.41
C LYS A 12 30.52 -31.05 25.22
N LYS A 13 30.79 -32.13 24.48
CA LYS A 13 29.77 -32.89 23.72
C LYS A 13 29.05 -33.84 24.69
N SER A 14 27.74 -34.03 24.50
CA SER A 14 27.00 -35.17 25.02
C SER A 14 26.48 -36.02 23.85
N ARG A 15 26.86 -37.29 23.85
CA ARG A 15 26.34 -38.38 23.00
C ARG A 15 25.29 -39.13 23.81
N GLY A 16 24.23 -39.58 23.14
CA GLY A 16 23.72 -40.94 23.37
C GLY A 16 22.22 -41.10 23.66
N SER A 17 21.54 -41.66 22.66
CA SER A 17 20.52 -42.72 22.77
C SER A 17 19.22 -42.47 23.55
N ARG A 18 18.11 -42.38 22.80
CA ARG A 18 16.85 -42.99 23.23
C ARG A 18 16.41 -44.06 22.24
N LYS A 19 16.36 -45.28 22.77
CA LYS A 19 15.74 -46.47 22.18
C LYS A 19 14.24 -46.25 22.02
N ALA A 20 13.72 -46.83 20.94
CA ALA A 20 12.32 -47.04 20.68
C ALA A 20 11.66 -47.88 21.79
N LEU A 21 10.46 -47.47 22.23
CA LEU A 21 9.47 -48.35 22.81
C LEU A 21 8.19 -48.26 21.99
N LYS A 22 7.64 -49.43 21.74
CA LYS A 22 6.60 -49.80 20.81
C LYS A 22 5.37 -50.09 21.66
N GLU A 23 4.30 -49.32 21.54
CA GLU A 23 3.02 -49.72 22.11
C GLU A 23 1.98 -49.82 20.99
N LYS A 24 1.45 -51.03 20.88
CA LYS A 24 0.28 -51.41 20.10
C LYS A 24 -0.95 -51.19 20.99
N ASN A 25 -1.96 -50.54 20.42
CA ASN A 25 -3.39 -50.66 20.78
C ASN A 25 -3.83 -52.15 20.88
N PRO A 26 -4.96 -52.55 21.54
CA PRO A 26 -6.26 -51.86 21.39
C PRO A 26 -7.34 -51.99 22.51
N SER A 27 -8.41 -51.22 22.29
CA SER A 27 -9.85 -51.49 22.48
C SER A 27 -10.42 -51.78 23.88
N ALA A 28 -11.37 -50.91 24.22
CA ALA A 28 -12.42 -51.10 25.20
C ALA A 28 -13.43 -52.16 24.76
N SER A 29 -13.83 -53.03 25.69
CA SER A 29 -15.16 -53.61 25.83
C SER A 29 -15.17 -54.48 27.08
N ASP A 30 -15.90 -54.10 28.12
CA ASP A 30 -16.41 -55.05 29.11
C ASP A 30 -17.73 -54.51 29.68
N ALA A 31 -18.81 -54.92 29.03
CA ALA A 31 -20.08 -55.13 29.67
C ALA A 31 -20.00 -56.48 30.37
N ASN A 32 -20.36 -56.56 31.65
CA ASN A 32 -20.74 -57.85 32.22
C ASN A 32 -21.98 -57.75 33.11
N ILE A 33 -22.98 -58.46 32.62
CA ILE A 33 -24.32 -58.66 33.14
C ILE A 33 -24.29 -59.84 34.11
N ILE A 34 -25.11 -59.72 35.13
CA ILE A 34 -25.35 -60.64 36.24
C ILE A 34 -26.17 -61.86 35.77
N ALA A 35 -25.74 -63.06 36.14
CA ALA A 35 -26.55 -64.29 36.28
C ALA A 35 -25.92 -65.09 37.45
N GLY A 36 -26.61 -65.67 38.44
CA GLY A 36 -28.02 -65.91 38.65
C GLY A 36 -28.25 -67.41 38.93
N GLU A 37 -28.09 -67.87 40.17
CA GLU A 37 -28.69 -69.11 40.76
C GLU A 37 -28.31 -69.21 42.25
N SER A 38 -29.25 -69.25 43.20
CA SER A 38 -29.92 -70.48 43.64
C SER A 38 -31.10 -70.17 44.59
N LYS A 39 -32.14 -71.02 44.56
CA LYS A 39 -33.35 -70.97 45.41
C LYS A 39 -33.24 -71.94 46.60
N GLY A 40 -33.76 -71.51 47.76
CA GLY A 40 -34.16 -72.36 48.90
C GLY A 40 -34.86 -71.53 49.99
N LYS A 41 -36.10 -71.91 50.37
CA LYS A 41 -37.03 -71.29 51.37
C LYS A 41 -37.33 -72.37 52.46
N PRO A 42 -38.07 -72.15 53.59
CA PRO A 42 -38.75 -70.94 54.11
C PRO A 42 -38.76 -70.70 55.66
N ALA A 43 -39.44 -69.61 56.07
CA ALA A 43 -40.12 -69.31 57.37
C ALA A 43 -39.22 -68.82 58.55
N SER A 44 -39.51 -67.76 59.35
CA SER A 44 -40.78 -67.26 59.90
C SER A 44 -40.71 -65.79 60.40
N LYS A 45 -41.85 -65.08 60.27
CA LYS A 45 -42.40 -63.90 60.99
C LYS A 45 -41.53 -63.05 61.96
N LYS A 46 -41.47 -61.73 61.73
CA LYS A 46 -42.20 -60.70 62.52
C LYS A 46 -42.18 -59.32 61.83
N GLN A 47 -43.32 -58.63 61.93
CA GLN A 47 -43.67 -57.32 61.38
C GLN A 47 -43.08 -56.17 62.20
N GLN A 48 -42.76 -55.04 61.55
CA GLN A 48 -43.27 -53.68 61.84
C GLN A 48 -42.60 -52.60 60.95
N GLN A 49 -43.42 -51.74 60.31
CA GLN A 49 -43.07 -50.51 59.56
C GLN A 49 -42.97 -49.30 60.54
N PRO A 50 -42.42 -48.11 60.20
CA PRO A 50 -42.11 -47.55 58.87
C PRO A 50 -40.66 -47.04 58.69
N LYS A 51 -40.03 -47.31 57.54
CA LYS A 51 -38.73 -46.74 57.11
C LYS A 51 -38.87 -45.81 55.89
N GLN A 52 -39.99 -45.07 55.79
CA GLN A 52 -40.21 -44.20 54.62
C GLN A 52 -39.45 -42.87 54.71
N GLN A 53 -39.20 -42.34 55.91
CA GLN A 53 -38.43 -41.09 56.07
C GLN A 53 -36.92 -41.23 55.81
N SER A 54 -36.30 -42.39 56.10
CA SER A 54 -34.86 -42.56 55.81
C SER A 54 -34.60 -42.81 54.33
N PHE A 55 -35.54 -43.45 53.61
CA PHE A 55 -35.37 -43.72 52.18
C PHE A 55 -35.52 -42.46 51.32
N GLU A 56 -36.44 -41.55 51.68
CA GLU A 56 -36.54 -40.24 51.03
C GLU A 56 -35.30 -39.38 51.28
N GLN A 57 -34.74 -39.42 52.50
CA GLN A 57 -33.47 -38.76 52.82
C GLN A 57 -32.31 -39.37 52.01
N ASP A 58 -32.20 -40.69 51.94
CA ASP A 58 -31.19 -41.38 51.13
C ASP A 58 -31.33 -41.07 49.62
N LEU A 59 -32.58 -40.92 49.11
CA LEU A 59 -32.86 -40.55 47.73
C LEU A 59 -32.47 -39.09 47.42
N LEU A 60 -32.78 -38.17 48.32
CA LEU A 60 -32.37 -36.77 48.25
C LEU A 60 -30.85 -36.63 48.31
N GLU A 61 -30.20 -37.35 49.21
CA GLU A 61 -28.74 -37.35 49.35
C GLU A 61 -28.06 -37.95 48.11
N MET A 62 -28.63 -39.00 47.50
CA MET A 62 -28.17 -39.54 46.22
C MET A 62 -28.38 -38.55 45.07
N GLN A 63 -29.50 -37.82 45.04
CA GLN A 63 -29.80 -36.82 44.03
C GLN A 63 -28.88 -35.59 44.14
N GLU A 64 -28.57 -35.16 45.37
CA GLU A 64 -27.63 -34.08 45.66
C GLU A 64 -26.20 -34.49 45.29
N LYS A 65 -25.78 -35.72 45.60
CA LYS A 65 -24.49 -36.27 45.19
C LYS A 65 -24.35 -36.39 43.67
N LEU A 66 -25.43 -36.74 42.96
CA LEU A 66 -25.47 -36.72 41.49
C LEU A 66 -25.39 -35.30 40.92
N GLN A 67 -26.03 -34.32 41.55
CA GLN A 67 -25.88 -32.91 41.16
C GLN A 67 -24.46 -32.41 41.41
N GLN A 68 -23.85 -32.79 42.52
CA GLN A 68 -22.47 -32.44 42.85
C GLN A 68 -21.48 -33.04 41.84
N LEU A 69 -21.67 -34.30 41.44
CA LEU A 69 -20.88 -34.94 40.39
C LEU A 69 -21.07 -34.28 39.01
N ARG A 70 -22.28 -33.79 38.69
CA ARG A 70 -22.53 -33.02 37.45
C ARG A 70 -21.80 -31.69 37.47
N LEU A 71 -21.84 -30.96 38.58
CA LEU A 71 -21.14 -29.69 38.75
C LEU A 71 -19.61 -29.87 38.75
N GLU A 72 -19.10 -30.95 39.35
CA GLU A 72 -17.68 -31.29 39.28
C GLU A 72 -17.25 -31.63 37.85
N LYS A 73 -18.06 -32.39 37.12
CA LYS A 73 -17.82 -32.67 35.70
C LYS A 73 -17.80 -31.39 34.85
N GLU A 74 -18.76 -30.50 35.06
CA GLU A 74 -18.85 -29.22 34.34
C GLU A 74 -17.64 -28.33 34.63
N LYS A 75 -17.19 -28.25 35.90
CA LYS A 75 -15.95 -27.56 36.28
C LYS A 75 -14.72 -28.18 35.63
N THR A 76 -14.65 -29.51 35.52
CA THR A 76 -13.52 -30.17 34.83
C THR A 76 -13.55 -29.92 33.33
N ASP A 77 -14.73 -29.89 32.71
CA ASP A 77 -14.90 -29.61 31.28
C ASP A 77 -14.54 -28.15 30.96
N GLU A 78 -14.90 -27.20 31.84
CA GLU A 78 -14.47 -25.79 31.73
C GLU A 78 -12.95 -25.63 31.86
N LEU A 79 -12.31 -26.33 32.79
CA LEU A 79 -10.85 -26.31 32.94
C LEU A 79 -10.14 -26.89 31.71
N LEU A 80 -10.69 -27.95 31.13
CA LEU A 80 -10.22 -28.52 29.87
C LEU A 80 -10.35 -27.52 28.72
N LYS A 81 -11.52 -26.89 28.59
CA LYS A 81 -11.75 -25.87 27.55
C LYS A 81 -10.83 -24.65 27.70
N ALA A 82 -10.58 -24.20 28.93
CA ALA A 82 -9.65 -23.12 29.21
C ALA A 82 -8.20 -23.50 28.84
N LYS A 83 -7.80 -24.75 29.09
CA LYS A 83 -6.48 -25.27 28.69
C LYS A 83 -6.33 -25.36 27.18
N ASP A 84 -7.38 -25.79 26.47
CA ASP A 84 -7.39 -25.86 25.00
C ASP A 84 -7.36 -24.47 24.36
N GLU A 85 -8.05 -23.48 24.95
CA GLU A 85 -7.99 -22.07 24.51
C GLU A 85 -6.57 -21.49 24.69
N ILE A 86 -5.91 -21.79 25.81
CA ILE A 86 -4.51 -21.40 26.04
C ILE A 86 -3.58 -22.07 25.03
N LEU A 87 -3.80 -23.35 24.72
CA LEU A 87 -3.01 -24.06 23.72
C LEU A 87 -3.14 -23.41 22.34
N LYS A 88 -4.36 -23.04 21.96
CA LYS A 88 -4.65 -22.37 20.69
C LYS A 88 -3.99 -20.99 20.61
N GLN A 89 -4.03 -20.20 21.70
CA GLN A 89 -3.32 -18.92 21.75
C GLN A 89 -1.81 -19.09 21.60
N LYS A 90 -1.24 -20.15 22.17
CA LYS A 90 0.19 -20.47 22.05
C LYS A 90 0.56 -20.91 20.63
N ASP A 91 -0.29 -21.67 19.97
CA ASP A 91 -0.10 -22.06 18.57
C ASP A 91 -0.18 -20.85 17.64
N GLU A 92 -1.13 -19.95 17.85
CA GLU A 92 -1.23 -18.68 17.11
C GLU A 92 -0.01 -17.77 17.35
N GLU A 93 0.49 -17.69 18.59
CA GLU A 93 1.72 -16.97 18.94
C GLU A 93 2.94 -17.56 18.22
N LEU A 94 3.07 -18.89 18.18
CA LEU A 94 4.15 -19.58 17.48
C LEU A 94 4.08 -19.37 15.96
N GLU A 95 2.90 -19.41 15.37
CA GLU A 95 2.71 -19.14 13.94
C GLU A 95 3.11 -17.70 13.59
N ASN A 96 2.74 -16.73 14.42
CA ASN A 96 3.12 -15.32 14.24
C ASN A 96 4.63 -15.13 14.36
N ARG A 97 5.29 -15.76 15.34
CA ARG A 97 6.77 -15.77 15.46
C ARG A 97 7.44 -16.42 14.25
N GLY A 98 6.84 -17.46 13.68
CA GLY A 98 7.31 -18.09 12.44
C GLY A 98 7.27 -17.14 11.25
N LYS A 99 6.15 -16.42 11.07
CA LYS A 99 5.98 -15.39 10.02
C LYS A 99 6.97 -14.23 10.19
N GLU A 100 7.23 -13.80 11.42
CA GLU A 100 8.23 -12.76 11.71
C GLU A 100 9.65 -13.23 11.39
N HIS A 101 10.01 -14.46 11.77
CA HIS A 101 11.31 -15.04 11.45
C HIS A 101 11.51 -15.17 9.93
N GLU A 102 10.48 -15.56 9.17
CA GLU A 102 10.53 -15.60 7.71
C GLU A 102 10.72 -14.21 7.09
N LYS A 103 9.99 -13.19 7.59
CA LYS A 103 10.18 -11.79 7.18
C LYS A 103 11.61 -11.32 7.43
N LEU A 104 12.14 -11.58 8.63
CA LEU A 104 13.52 -11.26 8.98
C LEU A 104 14.51 -12.00 8.08
N GLN A 105 14.29 -13.27 7.74
CA GLN A 105 15.13 -13.97 6.77
C GLN A 105 15.10 -13.34 5.38
N ILE A 106 13.94 -12.92 4.90
CA ILE A 106 13.80 -12.23 3.61
C ILE A 106 14.56 -10.90 3.65
N GLU A 107 14.43 -10.15 4.74
CA GLU A 107 15.11 -8.88 4.95
C GLU A 107 16.63 -9.04 5.06
N LEU A 108 17.10 -10.07 5.77
CA LEU A 108 18.52 -10.44 5.86
C LEU A 108 19.06 -10.84 4.49
N LYS A 109 18.32 -11.62 3.70
CA LYS A 109 18.67 -11.93 2.30
C LYS A 109 18.71 -10.67 1.41
N LYS A 110 17.80 -9.71 1.61
CA LYS A 110 17.82 -8.41 0.91
C LYS A 110 19.04 -7.58 1.29
N LEU A 111 19.37 -7.51 2.58
CA LEU A 111 20.55 -6.81 3.10
C LEU A 111 21.85 -7.48 2.66
N GLN A 112 21.90 -8.81 2.62
CA GLN A 112 23.04 -9.56 2.11
C GLN A 112 23.22 -9.31 0.61
N LYS A 113 22.13 -9.31 -0.18
CA LYS A 113 22.16 -8.87 -1.58
C LYS A 113 22.59 -7.41 -1.74
N LEU A 114 22.20 -6.50 -0.84
CA LEU A 114 22.64 -5.11 -0.84
C LEU A 114 24.12 -4.96 -0.46
N LYS A 115 24.64 -5.81 0.42
CA LYS A 115 26.04 -5.81 0.87
C LYS A 115 26.95 -6.46 -0.17
N GLU A 116 26.45 -7.46 -0.91
CA GLU A 116 27.12 -8.08 -2.06
C GLU A 116 26.99 -7.22 -3.33
N PHE A 117 26.01 -6.32 -3.38
CA PHE A 117 25.91 -5.28 -4.39
C PHE A 117 27.02 -4.24 -4.15
N LYS A 118 28.19 -4.49 -4.73
CA LYS A 118 29.24 -3.48 -4.86
C LYS A 118 28.80 -2.49 -5.93
N PRO A 119 28.41 -1.25 -5.58
CA PRO A 119 28.03 -0.25 -6.55
C PRO A 119 29.32 0.36 -7.11
N THR A 120 30.04 -0.38 -7.93
CA THR A 120 30.96 0.21 -8.91
C THR A 120 30.14 0.72 -10.08
N MET A 121 29.22 1.64 -9.79
CA MET A 121 28.70 2.64 -10.70
C MET A 121 28.42 3.84 -9.82
N SER A 122 29.40 4.75 -9.78
CA SER A 122 29.22 6.10 -9.31
C SER A 122 28.00 6.70 -10.02
N LEU A 123 26.88 6.72 -9.32
CA LEU A 123 25.70 7.47 -9.72
C LEU A 123 26.03 8.96 -9.52
N PRO A 124 26.10 9.78 -10.59
CA PRO A 124 26.26 11.20 -10.43
C PRO A 124 24.95 11.75 -9.86
N MET A 125 25.04 12.39 -8.71
CA MET A 125 24.03 13.31 -8.21
C MET A 125 23.72 14.36 -9.29
N VAL A 126 22.42 14.65 -9.44
CA VAL A 126 21.85 15.79 -10.17
C VAL A 126 22.47 16.04 -11.54
N LYS A 127 21.93 15.39 -12.58
CA LYS A 127 22.27 15.77 -13.96
C LYS A 127 21.66 17.14 -14.27
N ASP A 128 22.52 18.15 -14.35
CA ASP A 128 22.20 19.44 -14.95
C ASP A 128 21.58 19.25 -16.35
N LYS A 129 20.65 20.15 -16.72
CA LYS A 129 19.98 20.18 -18.04
C LYS A 129 20.96 20.22 -19.23
N GLU A 130 22.23 20.57 -19.00
CA GLU A 130 23.30 20.48 -20.00
C GLU A 130 23.84 19.07 -20.22
N GLN A 131 23.89 18.22 -19.18
CA GLN A 131 24.30 16.83 -19.28
C GLN A 131 23.26 16.00 -20.05
N GLU A 132 21.96 16.30 -19.90
CA GLU A 132 20.88 15.66 -20.66
C GLU A 132 20.93 16.03 -22.17
N LYS A 133 21.42 17.22 -22.52
CA LYS A 133 21.67 17.62 -23.92
C LYS A 133 22.93 16.96 -24.50
N LYS A 134 23.99 16.79 -23.70
CA LYS A 134 25.19 16.02 -24.11
C LYS A 134 24.89 14.53 -24.24
N ASP A 135 24.06 13.96 -23.38
CA ASP A 135 23.60 12.56 -23.47
C ASP A 135 22.68 12.36 -24.69
N LYS A 136 21.84 13.35 -25.06
CA LYS A 136 21.09 13.34 -26.35
C LYS A 136 22.01 13.47 -27.57
N LYS A 137 23.13 14.20 -27.46
CA LYS A 137 24.14 14.32 -28.53
C LYS A 137 25.00 13.05 -28.65
N LYS A 138 25.29 12.36 -27.53
CA LYS A 138 25.92 11.02 -27.50
C LYS A 138 24.99 9.91 -27.99
N LYS A 139 23.69 9.97 -27.71
CA LYS A 139 22.70 9.03 -28.29
C LYS A 139 22.60 9.15 -29.82
N LYS A 140 23.00 10.28 -30.39
CA LYS A 140 23.11 10.48 -31.85
C LYS A 140 24.35 9.82 -32.47
N ASN A 141 25.38 9.52 -31.67
CA ASN A 141 26.62 8.88 -32.09
C ASN A 141 26.90 7.62 -31.24
N GLY A 142 26.34 6.48 -31.65
CA GLY A 142 26.80 5.16 -31.23
C GLY A 142 26.19 4.61 -29.93
N CYS A 143 24.89 4.36 -29.93
CA CYS A 143 24.35 3.28 -29.11
C CYS A 143 24.77 1.97 -29.79
N SER A 144 25.30 0.99 -29.05
CA SER A 144 25.38 -0.39 -29.51
C SER A 144 23.96 -0.98 -29.58
N GLU A 145 23.10 -0.38 -30.40
CA GLU A 145 21.97 -1.09 -30.98
C GLU A 145 22.58 -2.34 -31.61
N THR A 146 22.12 -3.49 -31.17
CA THR A 146 22.42 -4.75 -31.82
C THR A 146 22.21 -4.54 -33.31
N LYS A 147 23.32 -4.51 -34.07
CA LYS A 147 23.25 -4.19 -35.49
C LYS A 147 22.39 -5.26 -36.13
N ARG A 148 21.45 -4.86 -37.00
CA ARG A 148 20.60 -5.84 -37.67
C ARG A 148 21.48 -6.90 -38.36
N PRO A 149 21.12 -8.18 -38.27
CA PRO A 149 21.87 -9.26 -38.89
C PRO A 149 22.13 -8.96 -40.36
N THR A 150 23.37 -9.14 -40.79
CA THR A 150 23.75 -8.96 -42.20
C THR A 150 23.23 -10.11 -43.03
N HIS A 151 22.59 -9.80 -44.15
CA HIS A 151 21.94 -10.79 -45.00
C HIS A 151 22.95 -11.81 -45.59
N ALA A 152 22.48 -13.02 -45.91
CA ALA A 152 23.30 -14.15 -46.36
C ALA A 152 24.24 -13.79 -47.53
N TYR A 153 23.72 -13.10 -48.55
CA TYR A 153 24.54 -12.61 -49.67
C TYR A 153 25.68 -11.68 -49.22
N THR A 154 25.43 -10.79 -48.26
CA THR A 154 26.44 -9.85 -47.77
C THR A 154 27.54 -10.55 -46.96
N LEU A 155 27.18 -11.62 -46.23
CA LEU A 155 28.16 -12.47 -45.55
C LEU A 155 29.04 -13.20 -46.57
N TRP A 156 28.42 -13.79 -47.60
CA TRP A 156 29.16 -14.46 -48.67
C TRP A 156 30.04 -13.51 -49.50
N VAL A 157 29.54 -12.30 -49.83
CA VAL A 157 30.31 -11.27 -50.52
C VAL A 157 31.57 -10.90 -49.75
N LYS A 158 31.51 -10.80 -48.41
CA LYS A 158 32.68 -10.48 -47.58
C LYS A 158 33.75 -11.57 -47.64
N ASP A 159 33.34 -12.84 -47.61
CA ASP A 159 34.26 -13.98 -47.65
C ASP A 159 34.93 -14.09 -49.02
N GLN A 160 34.16 -13.92 -50.09
CA GLN A 160 34.64 -14.03 -51.48
C GLN A 160 35.32 -12.75 -52.00
N TRP A 161 35.20 -11.64 -51.27
CA TRP A 161 35.77 -10.35 -51.65
C TRP A 161 37.29 -10.42 -51.88
N HIS A 162 38.00 -11.03 -50.94
CA HIS A 162 39.46 -11.09 -50.96
C HIS A 162 39.98 -11.97 -52.12
N GLU A 163 39.27 -13.04 -52.44
CA GLU A 163 39.61 -13.94 -53.55
C GLU A 163 39.43 -13.26 -54.90
N VAL A 164 38.29 -12.59 -55.11
CA VAL A 164 38.03 -11.88 -56.38
C VAL A 164 38.91 -10.64 -56.53
N LYS A 165 39.26 -9.95 -55.44
CA LYS A 165 40.20 -8.82 -55.45
C LYS A 165 41.64 -9.26 -55.71
N LYS A 166 42.05 -10.44 -55.22
CA LYS A 166 43.37 -11.00 -55.51
C LYS A 166 43.49 -11.45 -56.97
N ALA A 167 42.41 -11.98 -57.55
CA ALA A 167 42.35 -12.35 -58.96
C ALA A 167 42.25 -11.14 -59.89
N ASN A 168 41.78 -9.99 -59.40
CA ASN A 168 41.65 -8.74 -60.16
C ASN A 168 42.24 -7.55 -59.37
N PRO A 169 43.58 -7.45 -59.25
CA PRO A 169 44.24 -6.47 -58.38
C PRO A 169 43.99 -5.00 -58.76
N GLU A 170 43.73 -4.72 -60.04
CA GLU A 170 43.47 -3.38 -60.58
C GLU A 170 41.97 -3.07 -60.77
N ALA A 171 41.07 -4.01 -60.50
CA ALA A 171 39.64 -3.79 -60.71
C ALA A 171 39.00 -2.91 -59.64
N GLU A 172 38.20 -1.93 -60.08
CA GLU A 172 37.43 -1.07 -59.17
C GLU A 172 36.36 -1.86 -58.39
N PHE A 173 36.03 -1.37 -57.18
CA PHE A 173 35.05 -1.95 -56.25
C PHE A 173 33.72 -2.34 -56.93
N LYS A 174 33.23 -1.49 -57.84
CA LYS A 174 31.96 -1.69 -58.56
C LYS A 174 32.02 -2.89 -59.52
N HIS A 175 33.17 -3.10 -60.16
CA HIS A 175 33.39 -4.24 -61.05
C HIS A 175 33.49 -5.55 -60.27
N ILE A 176 34.25 -5.57 -59.17
CA ILE A 176 34.37 -6.72 -58.25
C ILE A 176 32.99 -7.09 -57.67
N SER A 177 32.21 -6.09 -57.25
CA SER A 177 30.85 -6.32 -56.72
C SER A 177 29.89 -6.90 -57.77
N ASN A 178 29.97 -6.48 -59.03
CA ASN A 178 29.17 -7.04 -60.13
C ASN A 178 29.57 -8.49 -60.43
N ILE A 179 30.88 -8.81 -60.42
CA ILE A 179 31.38 -10.18 -60.58
C ILE A 179 30.85 -11.08 -59.45
N LEU A 180 30.93 -10.62 -58.20
CA LEU A 180 30.42 -11.37 -57.05
C LEU A 180 28.90 -11.55 -57.11
N GLY A 181 28.15 -10.53 -57.51
CA GLY A 181 26.70 -10.64 -57.68
C GLY A 181 26.30 -11.64 -58.76
N ALA A 182 27.03 -11.67 -59.89
CA ALA A 182 26.82 -12.66 -60.95
C ALA A 182 27.19 -14.08 -60.48
N LYS A 183 28.29 -14.23 -59.74
CA LYS A 183 28.69 -15.50 -59.13
C LYS A 183 27.62 -16.02 -58.15
N TRP A 184 27.14 -15.18 -57.23
CA TRP A 184 26.08 -15.59 -56.30
C TRP A 184 24.79 -16.04 -57.00
N LYS A 185 24.39 -15.37 -58.09
CA LYS A 185 23.17 -15.71 -58.82
C LYS A 185 23.32 -16.94 -59.72
N ASN A 186 24.45 -17.08 -60.40
CA ASN A 186 24.60 -18.04 -61.51
C ASN A 186 25.50 -19.23 -61.19
N THR A 187 26.48 -19.09 -60.28
CA THR A 187 27.51 -20.11 -60.04
C THR A 187 27.44 -20.74 -58.66
N VAL A 188 26.94 -20.02 -57.65
CA VAL A 188 26.81 -20.56 -56.28
C VAL A 188 25.59 -21.48 -56.22
N SER A 189 25.86 -22.77 -56.06
CA SER A 189 24.84 -23.83 -55.90
C SER A 189 24.04 -23.63 -54.62
N ALA A 190 22.81 -24.16 -54.57
CA ALA A 190 21.94 -24.07 -53.39
C ALA A 190 22.61 -24.60 -52.11
N GLU A 191 23.50 -25.57 -52.24
CA GLU A 191 24.27 -26.18 -51.14
C GLU A 191 25.31 -25.22 -50.55
N GLU A 192 25.92 -24.34 -51.36
CA GLU A 192 26.89 -23.34 -50.92
C GLU A 192 26.22 -22.09 -50.32
N LYS A 193 24.98 -21.81 -50.71
CA LYS A 193 24.16 -20.72 -50.13
C LYS A 193 23.64 -21.08 -48.74
N LYS A 194 23.30 -22.36 -48.55
CA LYS A 194 22.71 -22.90 -47.33
C LYS A 194 23.45 -22.52 -46.03
N PRO A 195 24.79 -22.64 -45.89
CA PRO A 195 25.48 -22.25 -44.66
C PRO A 195 25.39 -20.74 -44.37
N TYR A 196 25.34 -19.89 -45.40
CA TYR A 196 25.20 -18.44 -45.24
C TYR A 196 23.76 -18.02 -44.88
N GLU A 197 22.78 -18.73 -45.42
CA GLU A 197 21.37 -18.57 -45.08
C GLU A 197 21.06 -19.04 -43.65
N GLU A 198 21.57 -20.21 -43.25
CA GLU A 198 21.48 -20.72 -41.88
C GLU A 198 22.16 -19.77 -40.89
N LYS A 199 23.35 -19.25 -41.22
CA LYS A 199 24.05 -18.25 -40.39
C LYS A 199 23.25 -16.96 -40.26
N TYR A 200 22.67 -16.46 -41.34
CA TYR A 200 21.80 -15.27 -41.30
C TYR A 200 20.56 -15.51 -40.44
N LEU A 201 19.91 -16.67 -40.57
CA LEU A 201 18.74 -17.03 -39.76
C LEU A 201 19.09 -17.14 -38.27
N ALA A 202 20.21 -17.79 -37.94
CA ALA A 202 20.70 -17.89 -36.56
C ALA A 202 21.03 -16.50 -35.97
N GLU A 203 21.71 -15.63 -36.71
CA GLU A 203 21.99 -14.26 -36.27
C GLU A 203 20.71 -13.43 -36.13
N LYS A 204 19.71 -13.65 -37.00
CA LYS A 204 18.38 -13.00 -36.93
C LYS A 204 17.56 -13.44 -35.73
N GLU A 205 17.55 -14.73 -35.43
CA GLU A 205 16.89 -15.26 -34.24
C GLU A 205 17.56 -14.75 -32.97
N ALA A 206 18.89 -14.75 -32.92
CA ALA A 206 19.64 -14.17 -31.81
C ALA A 206 19.34 -12.68 -31.62
N TYR A 207 19.30 -11.91 -32.71
CA TYR A 207 18.92 -10.49 -32.69
C TYR A 207 17.50 -10.28 -32.13
N LEU A 208 16.52 -11.06 -32.59
CA LEU A 208 15.15 -10.97 -32.08
C LEU A 208 15.06 -11.37 -30.60
N GLN A 209 15.82 -12.36 -30.16
CA GLN A 209 15.89 -12.73 -28.74
C GLN A 209 16.49 -11.59 -27.88
N VAL A 210 17.55 -10.92 -28.35
CA VAL A 210 18.12 -9.78 -27.64
C VAL A 210 17.15 -8.60 -27.61
N ILE A 211 16.54 -8.24 -28.74
CA ILE A 211 15.56 -7.14 -28.80
C ILE A 211 14.34 -7.43 -27.92
N THR A 212 13.85 -8.67 -27.90
CA THR A 212 12.72 -9.04 -27.03
C THR A 212 13.11 -9.01 -25.55
N LYS A 213 14.33 -9.44 -25.20
CA LYS A 213 14.87 -9.33 -23.85
C LYS A 213 15.03 -7.87 -23.42
N GLU A 214 15.66 -7.03 -24.24
CA GLU A 214 15.82 -5.59 -24.00
C GLU A 214 14.47 -4.90 -23.77
N LYS A 215 13.45 -5.23 -24.59
CA LYS A 215 12.09 -4.70 -24.38
C LYS A 215 11.54 -5.07 -23.01
N ARG A 216 11.64 -6.35 -22.61
CA ARG A 216 11.19 -6.81 -21.28
C ARG A 216 11.96 -6.10 -20.15
N GLU A 217 13.28 -5.94 -20.29
CA GLU A 217 14.11 -5.25 -19.31
C GLU A 217 13.76 -3.76 -19.19
N THR A 218 13.51 -3.08 -20.31
CA THR A 218 13.08 -1.68 -20.28
C THR A 218 11.70 -1.49 -19.65
N GLU A 219 10.77 -2.42 -19.91
CA GLU A 219 9.45 -2.42 -19.28
C GLU A 219 9.56 -2.70 -17.78
N ALA A 220 10.38 -3.67 -17.37
CA ALA A 220 10.65 -3.97 -15.97
C ALA A 220 11.28 -2.77 -15.23
N MET A 221 12.27 -2.10 -15.83
CA MET A 221 12.88 -0.89 -15.27
C MET A 221 11.87 0.24 -15.10
N LYS A 222 10.98 0.43 -16.07
CA LYS A 222 9.92 1.44 -16.02
C LYS A 222 8.92 1.14 -14.90
N LEU A 223 8.50 -0.11 -14.76
CA LEU A 223 7.60 -0.55 -13.67
C LEU A 223 8.26 -0.34 -12.30
N LEU A 224 9.55 -0.64 -12.16
CA LEU A 224 10.30 -0.42 -10.92
C LEU A 224 10.41 1.08 -10.58
N GLU A 225 10.62 1.95 -11.57
CA GLU A 225 10.63 3.40 -11.37
C GLU A 225 9.24 3.93 -10.95
N GLU A 226 8.16 3.38 -11.52
CA GLU A 226 6.78 3.70 -11.14
C GLU A 226 6.46 3.21 -9.71
N GLU A 227 6.91 2.01 -9.33
CA GLU A 227 6.75 1.46 -7.99
C GLU A 227 7.52 2.28 -6.94
N GLN A 228 8.76 2.69 -7.23
CA GLN A 228 9.54 3.55 -6.34
C GLN A 228 8.84 4.90 -6.11
N LYS A 229 8.31 5.54 -7.17
CA LYS A 229 7.55 6.79 -7.05
C LYS A 229 6.28 6.60 -6.21
N HIS A 230 5.57 5.50 -6.41
CA HIS A 230 4.39 5.18 -5.62
C HIS A 230 4.76 4.97 -4.15
N LYS A 231 5.83 4.23 -3.86
CA LYS A 231 6.31 3.99 -2.49
C LYS A 231 6.69 5.30 -1.79
N THR A 232 7.46 6.17 -2.45
CA THR A 232 7.81 7.49 -1.90
C THR A 232 6.58 8.36 -1.64
N ALA A 233 5.59 8.33 -2.53
CA ALA A 233 4.35 9.07 -2.32
C ALA A 233 3.54 8.53 -1.12
N MET A 234 3.51 7.21 -0.94
CA MET A 234 2.86 6.57 0.21
C MET A 234 3.57 6.89 1.53
N GLU A 235 4.90 6.88 1.55
CA GLU A 235 5.70 7.23 2.72
C GLU A 235 5.49 8.69 3.14
N LEU A 236 5.44 9.62 2.18
CA LEU A 236 5.15 11.03 2.44
C LEU A 236 3.73 11.24 3.01
N LEU A 237 2.76 10.48 2.50
CA LEU A 237 1.39 10.51 3.03
C LEU A 237 1.35 9.99 4.47
N GLU A 238 2.06 8.90 4.76
CA GLU A 238 2.13 8.32 6.10
C GLU A 238 2.78 9.27 7.11
N GLN A 239 3.87 9.94 6.73
CA GLN A 239 4.49 11.01 7.54
C GLN A 239 3.51 12.14 7.84
N TYR A 240 2.74 12.59 6.84
CA TYR A 240 1.73 13.63 7.05
C TYR A 240 0.62 13.18 8.00
N MET A 241 0.14 11.94 7.89
CA MET A 241 -0.87 11.39 8.78
C MET A 241 -0.35 11.27 10.21
N GLN A 242 0.91 10.84 10.40
CA GLN A 242 1.56 10.81 11.72
C GLN A 242 1.67 12.21 12.33
N PHE A 243 2.12 13.21 11.55
CA PHE A 243 2.17 14.60 12.00
C PHE A 243 0.79 15.11 12.46
N LYS A 244 -0.26 14.85 11.67
CA LYS A 244 -1.62 15.23 12.03
C LYS A 244 -2.08 14.56 13.34
N GLN A 245 -1.83 13.26 13.50
CA GLN A 245 -2.13 12.55 14.75
C GLN A 245 -1.38 13.12 15.96
N GLU A 246 -0.11 13.48 15.80
CA GLU A 246 0.67 14.09 16.89
C GLU A 246 0.11 15.45 17.31
N THR A 247 -0.26 16.30 16.34
CA THR A 247 -0.89 17.60 16.64
C THR A 247 -2.26 17.45 17.32
N GLU A 248 -3.08 16.49 16.90
CA GLU A 248 -4.36 16.18 17.54
C GLU A 248 -4.17 15.63 18.97
N LYS A 249 -3.17 14.78 19.19
CA LYS A 249 -2.80 14.28 20.53
C LYS A 249 -2.32 15.40 21.45
N GLU A 250 -1.54 16.35 20.93
CA GLU A 250 -1.06 17.50 21.69
C GLU A 250 -2.23 18.44 22.09
N ASN A 251 -3.17 18.67 21.17
CA ASN A 251 -4.40 19.42 21.44
C ASN A 251 -5.32 18.71 22.45
N LYS A 252 -5.51 17.38 22.33
CA LYS A 252 -6.26 16.58 23.32
C LYS A 252 -5.60 16.61 24.71
N LYS A 253 -4.27 16.60 24.81
CA LYS A 253 -3.55 16.75 26.09
C LYS A 253 -3.78 18.13 26.74
N LYS A 254 -3.84 19.20 25.94
CA LYS A 254 -4.16 20.56 26.43
C LYS A 254 -5.61 20.66 26.97
N ASN A 255 -6.57 19.98 26.33
CA ASN A 255 -7.96 19.97 26.78
C ASN A 255 -8.22 19.05 28.00
N LYS A 256 -7.57 17.89 28.10
CA LYS A 256 -7.71 16.97 29.25
C LYS A 256 -7.30 17.56 30.61
N LYS A 257 -6.51 18.64 30.63
CA LYS A 257 -6.12 19.33 31.87
C LYS A 257 -7.29 20.09 32.53
N LYS A 258 -8.44 20.24 31.85
CA LYS A 258 -9.56 21.09 32.29
C LYS A 258 -10.81 20.33 32.75
N GLU A 259 -10.97 19.05 32.43
CA GLU A 259 -12.18 18.29 32.77
C GLU A 259 -11.88 17.18 33.79
N LYS A 260 -12.36 17.36 35.02
CA LYS A 260 -12.41 16.30 36.02
C LYS A 260 -13.69 15.51 35.75
N ASP A 261 -13.56 14.24 35.36
CA ASP A 261 -14.68 13.35 35.01
C ASP A 261 -15.81 13.43 36.05
N SER A 262 -16.94 14.02 35.66
CA SER A 262 -18.12 14.14 36.53
C SER A 262 -18.79 12.80 36.81
N LEU A 263 -18.51 11.78 35.99
CA LEU A 263 -19.08 10.43 36.08
C LEU A 263 -18.28 9.48 36.99
N LYS A 264 -17.13 9.92 37.54
CA LYS A 264 -16.33 9.07 38.43
C LYS A 264 -17.08 8.89 39.77
N PRO A 265 -17.39 7.65 40.20
CA PRO A 265 -17.99 7.40 41.51
C PRO A 265 -17.16 8.04 42.63
N LYS A 266 -17.85 8.62 43.63
CA LYS A 266 -17.21 9.27 44.78
C LYS A 266 -16.94 8.26 45.89
N HIS A 267 -15.85 8.44 46.63
CA HIS A 267 -15.52 7.55 47.74
C HIS A 267 -16.63 7.53 48.81
N PRO A 268 -16.94 6.35 49.37
CA PRO A 268 -17.96 6.20 50.38
C PRO A 268 -17.47 6.76 51.72
N MET A 269 -18.41 7.23 52.55
CA MET A 269 -18.10 7.76 53.86
C MET A 269 -17.75 6.63 54.85
N SER A 270 -16.77 6.90 55.72
CA SER A 270 -16.35 6.00 56.79
C SER A 270 -17.40 5.94 57.92
N ALA A 271 -17.36 4.89 58.75
CA ALA A 271 -18.29 4.69 59.87
C ALA A 271 -18.39 5.91 60.79
N TYR A 272 -17.25 6.53 61.14
CA TYR A 272 -17.21 7.77 61.90
C TYR A 272 -17.91 8.95 61.19
N PHE A 273 -17.75 9.08 59.87
CA PHE A 273 -18.39 10.16 59.11
C PHE A 273 -19.90 9.96 58.95
N LEU A 274 -20.36 8.71 58.89
CA LEU A 274 -21.79 8.39 58.93
C LEU A 274 -22.40 8.80 60.27
N PHE A 275 -21.76 8.39 61.37
CA PHE A 275 -22.17 8.80 62.72
C PHE A 275 -22.14 10.32 62.91
N THR A 276 -21.05 10.98 62.51
CA THR A 276 -20.96 12.43 62.67
C THR A 276 -22.00 13.17 61.83
N ASN A 277 -22.40 12.69 60.66
CA ASN A 277 -23.48 13.32 59.90
C ASN A 277 -24.84 13.20 60.60
N ASP A 278 -25.18 12.01 61.11
CA ASP A 278 -26.42 11.78 61.83
C ASP A 278 -26.47 12.60 63.12
N ARG A 279 -25.34 12.67 63.83
CA ARG A 279 -25.22 13.40 65.09
C ARG A 279 -25.09 14.91 64.91
N ARG A 280 -24.42 15.35 63.85
CA ARG A 280 -24.27 16.77 63.49
C ARG A 280 -25.61 17.41 63.20
N ALA A 281 -26.55 16.69 62.56
CA ALA A 281 -27.90 17.20 62.35
C ALA A 281 -28.63 17.50 63.67
N ALA A 282 -28.50 16.62 64.67
CA ALA A 282 -29.08 16.82 66.00
C ALA A 282 -28.41 17.97 66.77
N ILE A 283 -27.07 18.08 66.72
CA ILE A 283 -26.31 19.08 67.48
C ILE A 283 -26.39 20.48 66.83
N LEU A 284 -26.52 20.57 65.49
CA LEU A 284 -26.77 21.86 64.83
C LEU A 284 -28.12 22.46 65.23
N ALA A 285 -29.14 21.62 65.48
CA ALA A 285 -30.45 22.06 65.93
C ALA A 285 -30.43 22.70 67.33
N GLU A 286 -29.38 22.39 68.12
CA GLU A 286 -29.11 23.00 69.43
C GLU A 286 -28.33 24.34 69.32
N ASN A 287 -28.15 24.91 68.12
CA ASN A 287 -27.42 26.16 67.84
C ASN A 287 -25.94 26.18 68.29
N LYS A 288 -25.26 25.03 68.27
CA LYS A 288 -23.82 24.94 68.57
C LYS A 288 -22.96 25.17 67.32
N GLY A 289 -21.81 25.83 67.48
CA GLY A 289 -20.92 26.16 66.36
C GLY A 289 -20.30 24.91 65.71
N VAL A 290 -20.04 24.95 64.39
CA VAL A 290 -19.52 23.79 63.62
C VAL A 290 -18.27 23.14 64.23
N LEU A 291 -17.40 23.94 64.84
CA LEU A 291 -16.18 23.45 65.52
C LEU A 291 -16.47 22.74 66.85
N GLU A 292 -17.47 23.19 67.60
CA GLU A 292 -17.92 22.52 68.83
C GLU A 292 -18.60 21.20 68.50
N VAL A 293 -19.40 21.16 67.43
CA VAL A 293 -20.04 19.92 66.97
C VAL A 293 -19.01 18.85 66.61
N ALA A 294 -17.90 19.24 65.96
CA ALA A 294 -16.82 18.30 65.64
C ALA A 294 -16.10 17.75 66.89
N LYS A 295 -15.88 18.58 67.92
CA LYS A 295 -15.28 18.14 69.19
C LYS A 295 -16.22 17.18 69.93
N ILE A 296 -17.49 17.55 70.08
CA ILE A 296 -18.51 16.74 70.79
C ILE A 296 -18.67 15.39 70.09
N THR A 297 -18.85 15.37 68.77
CA THR A 297 -19.01 14.11 68.02
C THR A 297 -17.74 13.25 68.01
N GLY A 298 -16.55 13.84 68.04
CA GLY A 298 -15.28 13.11 68.18
C GLY A 298 -15.15 12.41 69.54
N GLU A 299 -15.47 13.09 70.62
CA GLU A 299 -15.46 12.55 71.98
C GLU A 299 -16.55 11.48 72.18
N GLU A 300 -17.75 11.72 71.65
CA GLU A 300 -18.88 10.78 71.70
C GLU A 300 -18.53 9.48 70.95
N TRP A 301 -17.95 9.57 69.74
CA TRP A 301 -17.49 8.39 69.01
C TRP A 301 -16.38 7.62 69.75
N LYS A 302 -15.47 8.32 70.42
CA LYS A 302 -14.40 7.66 71.18
C LYS A 302 -14.96 6.87 72.37
N ASN A 303 -16.00 7.41 73.03
CA ASN A 303 -16.64 6.81 74.20
C ASN A 303 -17.75 5.79 73.87
N MET A 304 -18.21 5.71 72.61
CA MET A 304 -19.18 4.69 72.19
C MET A 304 -18.62 3.28 72.25
N THR A 305 -19.45 2.33 72.70
CA THR A 305 -19.14 0.90 72.73
C THR A 305 -19.12 0.29 71.33
N GLU A 306 -18.45 -0.85 71.18
CA GLU A 306 -18.35 -1.57 69.89
C GLU A 306 -19.74 -1.93 69.34
N GLU A 307 -20.71 -2.23 70.20
CA GLU A 307 -22.10 -2.51 69.82
C GLU A 307 -22.81 -1.30 69.21
N GLN A 308 -22.54 -0.08 69.71
CA GLN A 308 -23.08 1.17 69.18
C GLN A 308 -22.39 1.58 67.87
N LYS A 309 -21.13 1.17 67.66
CA LYS A 309 -20.36 1.40 66.43
C LYS A 309 -20.71 0.40 65.33
N ARG A 310 -21.03 -0.84 65.69
CA ARG A 310 -21.37 -1.94 64.77
C ARG A 310 -22.36 -1.55 63.65
N PRO A 311 -23.51 -0.88 63.89
CA PRO A 311 -24.42 -0.50 62.81
C PRO A 311 -23.76 0.46 61.80
N TYR A 312 -22.96 1.43 62.26
CA TYR A 312 -22.26 2.36 61.38
C TYR A 312 -21.13 1.69 60.60
N GLU A 313 -20.44 0.72 61.21
CA GLU A 313 -19.41 -0.09 60.56
C GLU A 313 -19.99 -1.00 59.48
N GLU A 314 -21.15 -1.62 59.73
CA GLU A 314 -21.85 -2.41 58.72
C GLU A 314 -22.33 -1.55 57.54
N ILE A 315 -22.86 -0.35 57.79
CA ILE A 315 -23.27 0.58 56.73
C ILE A 315 -22.04 1.06 55.94
N ALA A 316 -20.93 1.38 56.61
CA ALA A 316 -19.68 1.76 55.96
C ALA A 316 -19.12 0.63 55.09
N LYS A 317 -19.18 -0.62 55.57
CA LYS A 317 -18.76 -1.81 54.83
C LYS A 317 -19.63 -2.03 53.59
N LYS A 318 -20.95 -1.97 53.72
CA LYS A 318 -21.90 -2.06 52.59
C LYS A 318 -21.65 -0.94 51.56
N ASN A 319 -21.42 0.29 52.00
CA ASN A 319 -21.13 1.42 51.12
C ASN A 319 -19.77 1.27 50.41
N LYS A 320 -18.77 0.67 51.08
CA LYS A 320 -17.47 0.34 50.50
C LYS A 320 -17.59 -0.73 49.41
N GLU A 321 -18.39 -1.77 49.64
CA GLU A 321 -18.67 -2.82 48.67
C GLU A 321 -19.42 -2.27 47.45
N LYS A 322 -20.46 -1.44 47.65
CA LYS A 322 -21.17 -0.75 46.56
C LYS A 322 -20.24 0.14 45.74
N TYR A 323 -19.41 0.95 46.38
CA TYR A 323 -18.43 1.77 45.68
C TYR A 323 -17.42 0.94 44.88
N ALA A 324 -16.98 -0.20 45.43
CA ALA A 324 -16.07 -1.09 44.70
C ALA A 324 -16.73 -1.63 43.42
N GLN A 325 -17.98 -2.07 43.49
CA GLN A 325 -18.77 -2.51 42.33
C GLN A 325 -19.00 -1.38 41.32
N GLU A 326 -19.40 -0.19 41.77
CA GLU A 326 -19.60 0.98 40.92
C GLU A 326 -18.30 1.44 40.24
N MET A 327 -17.17 1.40 40.96
CA MET A 327 -15.85 1.72 40.41
C MET A 327 -15.37 0.69 39.40
N GLU A 328 -15.68 -0.59 39.60
CA GLU A 328 -15.37 -1.64 38.64
C GLU A 328 -16.19 -1.49 37.36
N ALA A 329 -17.50 -1.26 37.49
CA ALA A 329 -18.38 -0.95 36.36
C ALA A 329 -17.92 0.33 35.62
N TYR A 330 -17.52 1.37 36.36
CA TYR A 330 -16.97 2.60 35.78
C TYR A 330 -15.66 2.34 35.01
N LYS A 331 -14.75 1.53 35.55
CA LYS A 331 -13.51 1.15 34.88
C LYS A 331 -13.78 0.36 33.59
N GLN A 332 -14.70 -0.61 33.64
CA GLN A 332 -15.08 -1.41 32.48
C GLN A 332 -15.70 -0.53 31.39
N LYS A 333 -16.69 0.30 31.73
CA LYS A 333 -17.32 1.23 30.79
C LYS A 333 -16.32 2.22 30.18
N LYS A 334 -15.41 2.75 31.00
CA LYS A 334 -14.36 3.67 30.53
C LYS A 334 -13.34 2.97 29.62
N ALA A 335 -13.01 1.72 29.88
CA ALA A 335 -12.14 0.92 29.02
C ALA A 335 -12.84 0.60 27.68
N GLU A 336 -14.12 0.26 27.71
CA GLU A 336 -14.94 0.03 26.51
C GLU A 336 -15.10 1.30 25.67
N GLU A 337 -15.41 2.43 26.31
CA GLU A 337 -15.48 3.73 25.63
C GLU A 337 -14.14 4.13 25.03
N ALA A 338 -13.02 3.91 25.75
CA ALA A 338 -11.69 4.13 25.19
C ALA A 338 -11.39 3.20 23.99
N ALA A 339 -11.82 1.94 24.04
CA ALA A 339 -11.66 1.00 22.95
C ALA A 339 -12.52 1.38 21.73
N ASN A 340 -13.76 1.83 21.94
CA ASN A 340 -14.63 2.30 20.86
C ASN A 340 -14.07 3.58 20.22
N MET A 341 -13.61 4.55 21.02
CA MET A 341 -12.93 5.74 20.52
C MET A 341 -11.67 5.40 19.70
N MET A 342 -10.89 4.39 20.11
CA MET A 342 -9.75 3.91 19.33
C MET A 342 -10.16 3.29 18.00
N LYS A 343 -11.24 2.50 17.97
CA LYS A 343 -11.78 1.92 16.74
C LYS A 343 -12.30 3.01 15.80
N ASP A 344 -13.07 3.96 16.32
CA ASP A 344 -13.63 5.08 15.54
C ASP A 344 -12.51 5.96 14.96
N GLU A 345 -11.46 6.23 15.74
CA GLU A 345 -10.26 6.93 15.27
C GLU A 345 -9.54 6.13 14.16
N GLU A 346 -9.40 4.82 14.30
CA GLU A 346 -8.78 3.97 13.28
C GLU A 346 -9.59 3.91 11.98
N GLU A 347 -10.92 3.78 12.08
CA GLU A 347 -11.83 3.78 10.93
C GLU A 347 -11.81 5.11 10.18
N HIS A 348 -11.86 6.22 10.90
CA HIS A 348 -11.75 7.55 10.32
C HIS A 348 -10.40 7.75 9.60
N MET A 349 -9.31 7.24 10.17
CA MET A 349 -7.99 7.26 9.54
C MET A 349 -7.93 6.41 8.26
N LYS A 350 -8.57 5.23 8.26
CA LYS A 350 -8.71 4.39 7.04
C LYS A 350 -9.49 5.14 5.96
N LEU A 351 -10.56 5.83 6.34
CA LEU A 351 -11.39 6.61 5.42
C LEU A 351 -10.58 7.75 4.78
N GLN A 352 -9.83 8.52 5.59
CA GLN A 352 -8.96 9.59 5.09
C GLN A 352 -7.86 9.06 4.16
N LYS A 353 -7.23 7.93 4.50
CA LYS A 353 -6.22 7.28 3.64
C LYS A 353 -6.82 6.84 2.30
N HIS A 354 -8.01 6.25 2.33
CA HIS A 354 -8.71 5.82 1.13
C HIS A 354 -9.12 7.01 0.24
N GLU A 355 -9.64 8.08 0.82
CA GLU A 355 -9.98 9.31 0.09
C GLU A 355 -8.75 9.95 -0.57
N ALA A 356 -7.64 10.07 0.15
CA ALA A 356 -6.38 10.58 -0.38
C ALA A 356 -5.87 9.74 -1.57
N LEU A 357 -5.96 8.41 -1.46
CA LEU A 357 -5.60 7.48 -2.55
C LEU A 357 -6.50 7.66 -3.78
N GLN A 358 -7.81 7.84 -3.59
CA GLN A 358 -8.71 8.12 -4.70
C GLN A 358 -8.35 9.44 -5.40
N MET A 359 -8.02 10.47 -4.64
CA MET A 359 -7.61 11.76 -5.18
C MET A 359 -6.31 11.67 -6.00
N LEU A 360 -5.33 10.87 -5.55
CA LEU A 360 -4.12 10.60 -6.32
C LEU A 360 -4.42 9.85 -7.63
N LYS A 361 -5.24 8.78 -7.57
CA LYS A 361 -5.67 8.05 -8.78
C LYS A 361 -6.40 8.96 -9.77
N LYS A 362 -7.28 9.84 -9.30
CA LYS A 362 -7.96 10.84 -10.14
C LYS A 362 -6.95 11.80 -10.80
N LYS A 363 -5.98 12.32 -10.05
CA LYS A 363 -4.90 13.18 -10.58
C LYS A 363 -4.01 12.48 -11.61
N GLU A 364 -3.75 11.19 -11.41
CA GLU A 364 -2.95 10.40 -12.36
C GLU A 364 -3.73 10.13 -13.65
N LYS A 365 -5.01 9.74 -13.55
CA LYS A 365 -5.91 9.60 -14.70
C LYS A 365 -5.99 10.89 -15.50
N THR A 366 -6.16 12.05 -14.86
CA THR A 366 -6.22 13.34 -15.58
C THR A 366 -4.88 13.69 -16.24
N LYS A 367 -3.75 13.44 -15.57
CA LYS A 367 -2.41 13.62 -16.17
C LYS A 367 -2.21 12.72 -17.40
N ASN A 368 -2.65 11.46 -17.33
CA ASN A 368 -2.54 10.52 -18.44
C ASN A 368 -3.44 10.93 -19.61
N MET A 369 -4.69 11.33 -19.35
CA MET A 369 -5.57 11.92 -20.38
C MET A 369 -4.93 13.14 -21.03
N ILE A 370 -4.35 14.07 -20.26
CA ILE A 370 -3.68 15.25 -20.82
C ILE A 370 -2.47 14.86 -21.67
N LYS A 371 -1.66 13.89 -21.23
CA LYS A 371 -0.52 13.37 -22.00
C LYS A 371 -0.98 12.73 -23.30
N GLU A 372 -2.02 11.92 -23.26
CA GLU A 372 -2.61 11.24 -24.42
C GLU A 372 -3.20 12.24 -25.41
N THR A 373 -3.93 13.25 -24.92
CA THR A 373 -4.44 14.34 -25.75
C THR A 373 -3.31 15.13 -26.43
N LYS A 374 -2.21 15.40 -25.70
CA LYS A 374 -1.01 16.05 -26.25
C LYS A 374 -0.31 15.19 -27.30
N LEU A 375 -0.17 13.88 -27.05
CA LEU A 375 0.44 12.92 -27.96
C LEU A 375 -0.40 12.80 -29.24
N ASN A 376 -1.72 12.72 -29.13
CA ASN A 376 -2.63 12.64 -30.28
C ASN A 376 -2.58 13.93 -31.11
N ARG A 377 -2.48 15.10 -30.45
CA ARG A 377 -2.24 16.39 -31.13
C ARG A 377 -0.90 16.45 -31.85
N GLN A 378 0.15 15.82 -31.31
CA GLN A 378 1.47 15.73 -31.95
C GLN A 378 1.46 14.74 -33.13
N LYS A 379 0.84 13.56 -32.99
CA LYS A 379 0.65 12.60 -34.09
C LYS A 379 -0.17 13.21 -35.22
N LYS A 380 -1.23 13.97 -34.93
CA LYS A 380 -2.03 14.71 -35.94
C LYS A 380 -1.24 15.84 -36.63
N LYS A 381 -0.16 16.33 -36.03
CA LYS A 381 0.78 17.26 -36.66
C LYS A 381 1.84 16.55 -37.52
N GLN A 382 2.28 15.35 -37.12
CA GLN A 382 3.27 14.55 -37.85
C GLN A 382 2.68 13.78 -39.03
N ASN A 383 1.41 13.35 -38.95
CA ASN A 383 0.69 12.65 -40.02
C ASN A 383 0.03 13.58 -41.05
N LYS A 384 0.37 14.87 -41.02
CA LYS A 384 0.11 15.76 -42.14
C LYS A 384 1.32 15.68 -43.05
N GLU A 385 1.31 14.71 -43.95
CA GLU A 385 1.80 14.98 -45.30
C GLU A 385 0.84 16.06 -45.82
N SER A 386 1.21 17.31 -45.60
CA SER A 386 0.32 18.44 -45.87
C SER A 386 0.23 18.52 -47.38
N ASP A 387 -0.85 17.95 -47.96
CA ASP A 387 -1.18 18.12 -49.38
C ASP A 387 -0.89 19.59 -49.75
N PRO A 388 0.10 19.83 -50.64
CA PRO A 388 0.50 21.18 -51.02
C PRO A 388 -0.68 22.02 -51.52
N ASN A 389 -1.72 21.37 -52.05
CA ASN A 389 -2.91 22.00 -52.61
C ASN A 389 -4.05 22.20 -51.61
N ARG A 390 -3.91 21.77 -50.35
CA ARG A 390 -4.94 22.02 -49.34
C ARG A 390 -4.97 23.51 -48.97
N PRO A 391 -6.11 24.21 -49.12
CA PRO A 391 -6.23 25.61 -48.73
C PRO A 391 -5.84 25.81 -47.25
N LYS A 392 -5.12 26.91 -46.97
CA LYS A 392 -4.66 27.26 -45.62
C LYS A 392 -5.68 28.17 -44.95
N ARG A 393 -5.95 27.92 -43.67
CA ARG A 393 -6.83 28.80 -42.89
C ARG A 393 -6.26 30.22 -42.87
N PRO A 394 -7.08 31.24 -43.16
CA PRO A 394 -6.63 32.62 -43.20
C PRO A 394 -6.36 33.13 -41.78
N ALA A 395 -5.61 34.23 -41.71
CA ALA A 395 -5.28 34.86 -40.44
C ALA A 395 -6.52 35.51 -39.80
N SER A 396 -6.65 35.37 -38.48
CA SER A 396 -7.69 36.06 -37.70
C SER A 396 -7.45 37.58 -37.67
N SER A 397 -8.48 38.37 -37.36
CA SER A 397 -8.47 39.85 -37.34
C SER A 397 -7.26 40.44 -36.62
N TYR A 398 -6.96 39.94 -35.42
CA TYR A 398 -5.78 40.34 -34.65
C TYR A 398 -4.46 40.03 -35.37
N PHE A 399 -4.36 38.89 -36.07
CA PHE A 399 -3.14 38.51 -36.78
C PHE A 399 -2.94 39.30 -38.07
N LEU A 400 -4.02 39.65 -38.77
CA LEU A 400 -3.97 40.56 -39.93
C LEU A 400 -3.47 41.93 -39.49
N PHE A 401 -4.06 42.48 -38.42
CA PHE A 401 -3.57 43.71 -37.80
C PHE A 401 -2.10 43.59 -37.40
N CYS A 402 -1.72 42.51 -36.70
CA CYS A 402 -0.34 42.33 -36.27
C CYS A 402 0.64 42.30 -37.44
N LYS A 403 0.26 41.78 -38.60
CA LYS A 403 1.12 41.73 -39.79
C LYS A 403 1.39 43.14 -40.32
N GLU A 404 0.37 43.98 -40.37
CA GLU A 404 0.47 45.35 -40.87
C GLU A 404 1.12 46.29 -39.84
N ALA A 405 0.72 46.19 -38.58
CA ALA A 405 1.29 46.97 -37.48
C ALA A 405 2.75 46.60 -37.22
N ARG A 406 3.17 45.34 -37.37
CA ARG A 406 4.60 45.00 -37.30
C ARG A 406 5.39 45.66 -38.42
N LYS A 407 4.82 45.76 -39.62
CA LYS A 407 5.48 46.42 -40.76
C LYS A 407 5.67 47.92 -40.47
N SER A 408 4.63 48.61 -40.01
CA SER A 408 4.71 50.03 -39.62
C SER A 408 5.69 50.27 -38.48
N VAL A 409 5.65 49.47 -37.40
CA VAL A 409 6.56 49.66 -36.26
C VAL A 409 8.01 49.29 -36.61
N LEU A 410 8.22 48.34 -37.53
CA LEU A 410 9.56 47.99 -38.02
C LEU A 410 10.15 49.10 -38.92
N GLU A 411 9.31 49.75 -39.74
CA GLU A 411 9.72 50.92 -40.56
C GLU A 411 10.06 52.13 -39.68
N GLU A 412 9.28 52.37 -38.62
CA GLU A 412 9.54 53.45 -37.66
C GLU A 412 10.75 53.16 -36.76
N ARG A 413 11.04 51.88 -36.48
CA ARG A 413 12.08 51.47 -35.53
C ARG A 413 12.81 50.20 -35.98
N PRO A 414 13.73 50.32 -36.95
CA PRO A 414 14.42 49.17 -37.56
C PRO A 414 15.35 48.40 -36.62
N GLU A 415 15.80 48.99 -35.50
CA GLU A 415 16.72 48.32 -34.55
C GLU A 415 16.02 47.53 -33.42
N VAL A 416 14.69 47.55 -33.34
CA VAL A 416 13.97 46.91 -32.24
C VAL A 416 13.85 45.39 -32.47
N GLY A 417 14.28 44.60 -31.49
CA GLY A 417 14.20 43.14 -31.57
C GLY A 417 12.76 42.61 -31.68
N GLU A 418 12.58 41.48 -32.38
CA GLU A 418 11.28 40.87 -32.71
C GLU A 418 10.34 40.68 -31.50
N GLY A 419 10.90 40.34 -30.33
CA GLY A 419 10.13 40.21 -29.09
C GLY A 419 9.50 41.51 -28.62
N MET A 420 10.23 42.63 -28.72
CA MET A 420 9.75 43.96 -28.33
C MET A 420 8.79 44.53 -29.37
N LEU A 421 9.05 44.30 -30.67
CA LEU A 421 8.10 44.63 -31.76
C LEU A 421 6.74 43.95 -31.53
N ARG A 422 6.73 42.66 -31.17
CA ARG A 422 5.49 41.94 -30.88
C ARG A 422 4.73 42.51 -29.68
N ALA A 423 5.45 42.93 -28.63
CA ALA A 423 4.85 43.56 -27.47
C ALA A 423 4.23 44.92 -27.81
N LEU A 424 4.96 45.77 -28.54
CA LEU A 424 4.49 47.09 -29.02
C LEU A 424 3.23 46.96 -29.89
N VAL A 425 3.21 46.00 -30.79
CA VAL A 425 2.04 45.73 -31.64
C VAL A 425 0.85 45.21 -30.85
N SER A 426 1.08 44.38 -29.82
CA SER A 426 0.01 43.92 -28.92
C SER A 426 -0.59 45.07 -28.09
N LEU A 427 0.22 46.05 -27.69
CA LEU A 427 -0.25 47.26 -27.02
C LEU A 427 -1.08 48.12 -27.98
N LYS A 428 -0.58 48.35 -29.21
CA LYS A 428 -1.30 49.08 -30.26
C LYS A 428 -2.68 48.48 -30.53
N TRP A 429 -2.84 47.15 -30.55
CA TRP A 429 -4.16 46.51 -30.68
C TRP A 429 -5.08 46.76 -29.48
N LYS A 430 -4.52 46.77 -28.26
CA LYS A 430 -5.30 46.97 -27.04
C LYS A 430 -5.90 48.38 -27.02
N ASP A 431 -5.11 49.37 -27.42
CA ASP A 431 -5.44 50.79 -27.40
C ASP A 431 -6.29 51.24 -28.61
N MET A 432 -6.47 50.38 -29.63
CA MET A 432 -7.33 50.67 -30.77
C MET A 432 -8.83 50.74 -30.41
N ASN A 433 -9.53 51.64 -31.10
CA ASN A 433 -10.98 51.79 -31.01
C ASN A 433 -11.73 50.57 -31.58
N GLU A 434 -12.96 50.38 -31.13
CA GLU A 434 -13.79 49.24 -31.54
C GLU A 434 -14.14 49.29 -33.04
N GLU A 435 -14.29 50.48 -33.62
CA GLU A 435 -14.55 50.69 -35.06
C GLU A 435 -13.38 50.18 -35.92
N ASP A 436 -12.15 50.49 -35.54
CA ASP A 436 -10.97 49.99 -36.24
C ASP A 436 -10.81 48.47 -36.07
N LYS A 437 -11.09 47.94 -34.87
CA LYS A 437 -11.12 46.49 -34.62
C LYS A 437 -12.18 45.79 -35.47
N GLN A 438 -13.33 46.41 -35.68
CA GLN A 438 -14.38 45.91 -36.57
C GLN A 438 -13.94 45.87 -38.03
N LEU A 439 -13.17 46.85 -38.51
CA LEU A 439 -12.59 46.82 -39.86
C LEU A 439 -11.67 45.60 -40.06
N TRP A 440 -10.86 45.25 -39.06
CA TRP A 440 -10.03 44.04 -39.09
C TRP A 440 -10.86 42.76 -38.94
N SER A 441 -11.95 42.81 -38.19
CA SER A 441 -12.93 41.73 -38.07
C SER A 441 -13.61 41.42 -39.40
N GLY A 442 -14.03 42.47 -40.12
CA GLY A 442 -14.58 42.41 -41.47
C GLY A 442 -13.60 41.75 -42.45
N LYS A 443 -12.37 42.28 -42.54
CA LYS A 443 -11.31 41.70 -43.37
C LYS A 443 -11.03 40.22 -43.06
N ALA A 444 -11.06 39.83 -41.78
CA ALA A 444 -10.87 38.44 -41.38
C ALA A 444 -12.06 37.54 -41.72
N SER A 445 -13.28 38.07 -41.62
CA SER A 445 -14.51 37.34 -41.99
C SER A 445 -14.57 37.06 -43.49
N GLU A 446 -14.27 38.07 -44.32
CA GLU A 446 -14.19 37.92 -45.77
C GLU A 446 -13.13 36.90 -46.18
N ALA A 447 -11.93 36.98 -45.59
CA ALA A 447 -10.88 36.01 -45.83
C ALA A 447 -11.31 34.59 -45.41
N MET A 448 -12.02 34.44 -44.28
CA MET A 448 -12.58 33.16 -43.82
C MET A 448 -13.65 32.62 -44.76
N ASP A 449 -14.48 33.47 -45.36
CA ASP A 449 -15.50 33.06 -46.31
C ASP A 449 -14.89 32.67 -47.66
N ALA A 450 -13.87 33.37 -48.13
CA ALA A 450 -13.05 32.93 -49.27
C ALA A 450 -12.43 31.55 -49.02
N TYR A 451 -11.84 31.35 -47.83
CA TYR A 451 -11.28 30.05 -47.43
C TYR A 451 -12.32 28.94 -47.38
N LYS A 452 -13.56 29.22 -46.94
CA LYS A 452 -14.64 28.22 -46.96
C LYS A 452 -14.96 27.79 -48.40
N LYS A 453 -15.08 28.75 -49.33
CA LYS A 453 -15.30 28.47 -50.77
C LYS A 453 -14.15 27.64 -51.35
N GLU A 454 -12.91 28.03 -51.12
CA GLU A 454 -11.73 27.28 -51.56
C GLU A 454 -11.68 25.87 -50.97
N MET A 455 -12.06 25.70 -49.69
CA MET A 455 -12.13 24.38 -49.05
C MET A 455 -13.24 23.50 -49.63
N GLU A 456 -14.38 24.08 -49.99
CA GLU A 456 -15.46 23.35 -50.67
C GLU A 456 -15.04 22.89 -52.06
N GLU A 457 -14.36 23.75 -52.83
CA GLU A 457 -13.79 23.38 -54.13
C GLU A 457 -12.71 22.31 -54.00
N TYR A 458 -11.82 22.44 -53.01
CA TYR A 458 -10.81 21.42 -52.70
C TYR A 458 -11.48 20.09 -52.34
N ASN A 459 -12.52 20.10 -51.50
CA ASN A 459 -13.27 18.89 -51.14
C ASN A 459 -13.94 18.27 -52.38
N LYS A 460 -14.53 19.09 -53.26
CA LYS A 460 -15.09 18.62 -54.55
C LYS A 460 -14.00 17.97 -55.42
N SER A 461 -12.83 18.59 -55.53
CA SER A 461 -11.70 18.03 -56.30
C SER A 461 -11.12 16.75 -55.70
N LEU A 462 -11.15 16.62 -54.37
CA LEU A 462 -10.71 15.41 -53.67
C LEU A 462 -11.68 14.25 -53.94
N VAL A 463 -12.98 14.52 -53.91
CA VAL A 463 -14.02 13.54 -54.26
C VAL A 463 -13.89 13.13 -55.73
N ALA A 464 -13.69 14.08 -56.65
CA ALA A 464 -13.49 13.78 -58.07
C ALA A 464 -12.26 12.88 -58.31
N LYS A 465 -11.11 13.17 -57.68
CA LYS A 465 -9.90 12.33 -57.75
C LYS A 465 -10.10 10.93 -57.19
N LEU A 466 -10.95 10.77 -56.17
CA LEU A 466 -11.27 9.46 -55.61
C LEU A 466 -12.20 8.65 -56.53
N VAL A 467 -13.11 9.33 -57.24
CA VAL A 467 -13.99 8.69 -58.23
C VAL A 467 -13.18 8.24 -59.44
N GLU A 468 -12.30 9.08 -59.99
CA GLU A 468 -11.41 8.71 -61.11
C GLU A 468 -10.53 7.50 -60.77
N LYS A 469 -9.98 7.45 -59.55
CA LYS A 469 -9.14 6.35 -59.10
C LYS A 469 -9.90 5.02 -58.93
N ASN A 470 -11.21 5.08 -58.68
CA ASN A 470 -12.06 3.88 -58.55
C ASN A 470 -12.68 3.43 -59.88
N THR A 471 -12.53 4.21 -60.96
CA THR A 471 -12.97 3.85 -62.32
C THR A 471 -11.85 3.29 -63.21
N ASP A 472 -10.60 3.41 -62.76
CA ASP A 472 -9.41 2.86 -63.43
C ASP A 472 -8.92 1.50 -62.83
N GLU A 473 -9.64 0.94 -61.84
CA GLU A 473 -9.53 -0.45 -61.36
C GLU A 473 -10.69 -1.29 -61.91
#